data_AF-A0A969V5K6-F1
#
_entry.id   AF-A0A969V5K6-F1
#
_cell.length_a   1.000
_cell.length_b   1.000
_cell.length_c   1.000
_cell.angle_alpha   90.00
_cell.angle_beta   90.00
_cell.angle_gamma   90.00
#
_symmetry.space_group_name_H-M   'P 1'
#
loop_
_entity.id
_entity.type
_entity.pdbx_description
1 polymer ?
#
loop_
_entity_poly.entity_id
_entity_poly.type
_entity_poly.pdbx_seq_one_letter_code
_entity_poly.pdbx_strand_id
1 'polypeptide(L)'
;MLKYRLLGSALLISLSFIPVGIIPSAAQVTFRPRSAAQVTFRPPRILAPRESTGGASRGGNGCLSAQTASQNASVTPVLPSSRIGFTVKERPTMLVYIPQTSAKKALFSLQDEQKRNHYQTTINLPEKSGVIAIQLPESAPALQTGKNYQWSLSMICSAQLEPDSPLVNGWIQRVQSPVSLKHHDHSSPSLKLVSHLADNGVWYDTASELARLKKAHPQNPTITVSWQQLLDSVGLNAIANQPLIN
;
A
#
# COMPACT_ATOMS: atom_id res chain seq x y z
N MET A 1 86.56 66.86 -14.94
CA MET A 1 86.19 65.59 -15.62
C MET A 1 85.81 64.58 -14.57
N LEU A 2 84.62 64.00 -14.72
CA LEU A 2 83.83 63.23 -13.77
C LEU A 2 84.36 61.79 -13.62
N LYS A 3 84.35 61.20 -12.40
CA LYS A 3 84.08 59.75 -12.16
C LYS A 3 83.85 59.40 -10.68
N TYR A 4 82.56 59.24 -10.39
CA TYR A 4 81.82 58.41 -9.42
C TYR A 4 82.53 57.69 -8.25
N ARG A 5 81.98 57.92 -7.06
CA ARG A 5 82.07 57.08 -5.85
C ARG A 5 80.98 55.99 -5.87
N LEU A 6 81.35 54.76 -5.57
CA LEU A 6 80.46 53.63 -5.28
C LEU A 6 80.50 53.37 -3.76
N LEU A 7 79.36 53.45 -3.08
CA LEU A 7 79.15 52.81 -1.78
C LEU A 7 77.83 52.03 -1.86
N GLY A 8 77.95 50.71 -1.83
CA GLY A 8 76.83 49.77 -1.90
C GLY A 8 76.04 49.76 -0.59
N SER A 9 74.72 49.83 -0.73
CA SER A 9 73.74 49.69 0.35
C SER A 9 73.32 48.22 0.42
N ALA A 10 73.56 47.55 1.55
CA ALA A 10 73.10 46.18 1.79
C ALA A 10 71.64 46.21 2.26
N LEU A 11 70.75 45.60 1.47
CA LEU A 11 69.33 45.46 1.76
C LEU A 11 69.09 44.13 2.50
N LEU A 12 68.68 44.20 3.77
CA LEU A 12 68.31 43.02 4.57
C LEU A 12 66.84 42.66 4.30
N ILE A 13 66.60 41.50 3.68
CA ILE A 13 65.26 40.95 3.44
C ILE A 13 64.88 40.06 4.63
N SER A 14 63.85 40.45 5.37
CA SER A 14 63.27 39.64 6.45
C SER A 14 62.24 38.65 5.88
N LEU A 15 62.52 37.34 5.96
CA LEU A 15 61.53 36.31 5.68
C LEU A 15 60.63 36.10 6.90
N SER A 16 59.33 36.38 6.74
CA SER A 16 58.29 36.02 7.70
C SER A 16 57.77 34.61 7.38
N PHE A 17 57.96 33.68 8.32
CA PHE A 17 57.39 32.33 8.24
C PHE A 17 55.95 32.34 8.77
N ILE A 18 54.98 32.02 7.90
CA ILE A 18 53.59 31.79 8.30
C ILE A 18 53.43 30.30 8.62
N PRO A 19 53.04 29.91 9.84
CA PRO A 19 52.79 28.50 10.15
C PRO A 19 51.48 28.05 9.50
N VAL A 20 51.56 27.05 8.64
CA VAL A 20 50.38 26.36 8.08
C VAL A 20 49.87 25.37 9.14
N GLY A 21 48.77 25.71 9.80
CA GLY A 21 48.08 24.82 10.73
C GLY A 21 47.24 23.79 9.98
N ILE A 22 47.56 22.51 10.13
CA ILE A 22 46.77 21.40 9.60
C ILE A 22 45.63 21.14 10.59
N ILE A 23 44.39 21.46 10.21
CA ILE A 23 43.21 21.13 11.00
C ILE A 23 42.84 19.66 10.71
N PRO A 24 42.77 18.77 11.71
CA PRO A 24 42.31 17.40 11.50
C PRO A 24 40.82 17.41 11.17
N SER A 25 40.48 16.93 9.97
CA SER A 25 39.10 16.74 9.54
C SER A 25 38.49 15.56 10.28
N ALA A 26 37.68 15.83 11.30
CA ALA A 26 36.86 14.81 11.94
C ALA A 26 35.74 14.42 10.98
N ALA A 27 35.82 13.22 10.40
CA ALA A 27 34.74 12.63 9.61
C ALA A 27 33.50 12.47 10.50
N GLN A 28 32.52 13.36 10.33
CA GLN A 28 31.23 13.22 11.00
C GLN A 28 30.51 12.02 10.41
N VAL A 29 30.44 10.94 11.18
CA VAL A 29 29.55 9.80 10.90
C VAL A 29 28.13 10.33 10.98
N THR A 30 27.55 10.65 9.82
CA THR A 30 26.15 11.07 9.71
C THR A 30 25.28 9.84 9.98
N PHE A 31 24.88 9.66 11.25
CA PHE A 31 23.79 8.75 11.58
C PHE A 31 22.53 9.28 10.90
N ARG A 32 22.15 8.68 9.76
CA ARG A 32 20.84 8.93 9.15
C ARG A 32 19.78 8.34 10.06
N PRO A 33 18.95 9.14 10.74
CA PRO A 33 17.81 8.58 11.46
C PRO A 33 16.95 7.82 10.45
N ARG A 34 16.65 6.55 10.74
CA ARG A 34 15.68 5.78 9.97
C ARG A 34 14.36 6.54 10.05
N SER A 35 13.94 7.13 8.93
CA SER A 35 12.72 7.94 8.86
C SER A 35 11.57 7.12 9.45
N ALA A 36 10.90 7.65 10.47
CA ALA A 36 9.89 6.98 11.30
C ALA A 36 8.57 6.70 10.56
N ALA A 37 8.60 6.60 9.22
CA ALA A 37 7.43 6.64 8.35
C ALA A 37 7.34 5.46 7.36
N GLN A 38 8.19 4.45 7.50
CA GLN A 38 8.17 3.32 6.59
C GLN A 38 7.26 2.21 7.11
N VAL A 39 6.04 2.13 6.59
CA VAL A 39 5.17 0.97 6.79
C VAL A 39 5.73 -0.16 5.92
N THR A 40 6.47 -1.08 6.52
CA THR A 40 6.96 -2.29 5.83
C THR A 40 6.07 -3.45 6.21
N PHE A 41 5.30 -3.98 5.26
CA PHE A 41 4.46 -5.15 5.53
C PHE A 41 5.30 -6.42 5.65
N ARG A 42 5.08 -7.20 6.70
CA ARG A 42 5.69 -8.52 6.88
C ARG A 42 4.65 -9.60 6.59
N PRO A 43 4.65 -10.19 5.39
CA PRO A 43 3.67 -11.21 5.06
C PRO A 43 3.85 -12.44 5.95
N PRO A 44 2.77 -13.02 6.47
CA PRO A 44 2.83 -14.34 7.10
C PRO A 44 3.22 -15.39 6.05
N ARG A 45 3.96 -16.43 6.43
CA ARG A 45 4.35 -17.53 5.54
C ARG A 45 3.19 -18.52 5.37
N ILE A 46 2.10 -18.09 4.74
CA ILE A 46 0.93 -18.94 4.45
C ILE A 46 0.56 -18.80 2.98
N LEU A 47 0.20 -19.93 2.36
CA LEU A 47 -0.37 -19.97 1.01
C LEU A 47 -1.90 -19.96 1.11
N ALA A 48 -2.55 -19.30 0.15
CA ALA A 48 -4.00 -19.40 0.00
C ALA A 48 -4.44 -20.89 -0.07
N PRO A 49 -5.58 -21.26 0.55
CA PRO A 49 -6.19 -22.57 0.35
C PRO A 49 -6.28 -22.94 -1.13
N ARG A 50 -6.13 -24.24 -1.41
CA ARG A 50 -6.02 -24.76 -2.77
C ARG A 50 -7.29 -24.41 -3.57
N GLU A 51 -7.15 -23.53 -4.55
CA GLU A 51 -8.22 -23.26 -5.50
C GLU A 51 -8.37 -24.45 -6.44
N SER A 52 -9.61 -24.84 -6.74
CA SER A 52 -9.86 -25.61 -7.96
C SER A 52 -9.51 -24.71 -9.13
N THR A 53 -8.67 -25.18 -10.05
CA THR A 53 -8.38 -24.47 -11.30
C THR A 53 -9.70 -24.22 -12.03
N GLY A 54 -10.19 -22.98 -11.98
CA GLY A 54 -11.26 -22.53 -12.85
C GLY A 54 -10.77 -22.62 -14.30
N GLY A 55 -11.62 -23.07 -15.22
CA GLY A 55 -11.31 -23.11 -16.64
C GLY A 55 -10.80 -21.74 -17.13
N ALA A 56 -9.93 -21.75 -18.13
CA ALA A 56 -9.31 -20.55 -18.69
C ALA A 56 -10.36 -19.45 -18.95
N SER A 57 -10.25 -18.33 -18.23
CA SER A 57 -11.08 -17.17 -18.47
C SER A 57 -10.70 -16.60 -19.84
N ARG A 58 -11.63 -16.62 -20.79
CA ARG A 58 -11.40 -16.02 -22.11
C ARG A 58 -11.30 -14.52 -21.88
N GLY A 59 -10.15 -13.93 -22.20
CA GLY A 59 -9.88 -12.50 -22.03
C GLY A 59 -10.83 -11.64 -22.86
N GLY A 60 -12.00 -11.34 -22.30
CA GLY A 60 -12.90 -10.32 -22.80
C GLY A 60 -12.71 -9.07 -21.96
N ASN A 61 -12.39 -7.95 -22.58
CA ASN A 61 -12.39 -6.63 -21.93
C ASN A 61 -13.82 -6.17 -21.54
N GLY A 62 -14.76 -7.08 -21.27
CA GLY A 62 -16.22 -6.89 -21.09
C GLY A 62 -16.68 -5.44 -21.04
N CYS A 63 -16.95 -4.94 -19.84
CA CYS A 63 -17.26 -3.53 -19.55
C CYS A 63 -16.04 -2.70 -19.13
N LEU A 64 -14.82 -3.20 -19.30
CA LEU A 64 -13.60 -2.49 -18.92
C LEU A 64 -13.08 -1.70 -20.13
N SER A 65 -12.80 -0.42 -19.96
CA SER A 65 -12.29 0.38 -21.08
C SER A 65 -10.85 0.00 -21.39
N ALA A 66 -10.59 -0.40 -22.63
CA ALA A 66 -9.24 -0.65 -23.16
C ALA A 66 -8.46 0.66 -23.43
N GLN A 67 -9.10 1.82 -23.28
CA GLN A 67 -8.56 3.10 -23.74
C GLN A 67 -7.81 3.80 -22.61
N THR A 68 -6.53 3.47 -22.51
CA THR A 68 -5.37 4.37 -22.37
C THR A 68 -4.19 3.53 -21.90
N ALA A 69 -2.99 3.83 -22.40
CA ALA A 69 -1.73 3.19 -21.98
C ALA A 69 -1.37 3.46 -20.50
N SER A 70 -2.33 3.84 -19.64
CA SER A 70 -2.17 3.94 -18.20
C SER A 70 -2.34 2.55 -17.58
N GLN A 71 -1.27 1.76 -17.62
CA GLN A 71 -0.82 0.63 -16.77
C GLN A 71 -1.78 -0.27 -15.94
N ASN A 72 -3.10 -0.06 -15.80
CA ASN A 72 -4.02 -0.99 -15.12
C ASN A 72 -5.42 -0.96 -15.74
N ALA A 73 -5.64 -1.73 -16.80
CA ALA A 73 -6.96 -1.90 -17.40
C ALA A 73 -7.83 -2.95 -16.69
N SER A 74 -7.31 -3.61 -15.65
CA SER A 74 -7.98 -4.70 -14.94
C SER A 74 -8.52 -4.26 -13.58
N VAL A 75 -9.63 -4.88 -13.17
CA VAL A 75 -10.03 -4.89 -11.76
C VAL A 75 -8.92 -5.57 -10.97
N THR A 76 -8.44 -4.94 -9.89
CA THR A 76 -7.27 -5.42 -9.16
C THR A 76 -7.57 -5.48 -7.66
N PRO A 77 -7.45 -6.65 -7.01
CA PRO A 77 -7.60 -6.75 -5.57
C PRO A 77 -6.38 -6.12 -4.88
N VAL A 78 -6.58 -5.34 -3.82
CA VAL A 78 -5.48 -4.82 -3.00
C VAL A 78 -5.05 -5.92 -2.02
N LEU A 79 -4.29 -6.88 -2.56
CA LEU A 79 -3.81 -8.06 -1.85
C LEU A 79 -2.35 -8.38 -2.17
N PRO A 80 -1.65 -9.08 -1.25
CA PRO A 80 -0.39 -9.71 -1.58
C PRO A 80 -0.55 -10.71 -2.72
N SER A 81 0.54 -10.97 -3.46
CA SER A 81 0.57 -11.96 -4.55
C SER A 81 0.20 -13.38 -4.12
N SER A 82 0.30 -13.70 -2.82
CA SER A 82 -0.19 -14.96 -2.23
C SER A 82 -1.72 -15.09 -2.22
N ARG A 83 -2.45 -14.01 -2.53
CA ARG A 83 -3.92 -13.89 -2.51
C ARG A 83 -4.59 -14.21 -1.16
N ILE A 84 -3.83 -14.19 -0.07
CA ILE A 84 -4.33 -14.38 1.29
C ILE A 84 -3.84 -13.27 2.21
N GLY A 85 -4.70 -12.83 3.14
CA GLY A 85 -4.35 -11.87 4.19
C GLY A 85 -5.10 -12.15 5.49
N PHE A 86 -4.63 -11.54 6.57
CA PHE A 86 -5.28 -11.65 7.88
C PHE A 86 -6.07 -10.41 8.25
N THR A 87 -7.08 -10.61 9.08
CA THR A 87 -7.80 -9.54 9.77
C THR A 87 -7.98 -9.85 11.25
N VAL A 88 -8.01 -8.83 12.10
CA VAL A 88 -8.44 -8.97 13.50
C VAL A 88 -9.89 -8.52 13.71
N LYS A 89 -10.47 -7.84 12.73
CA LYS A 89 -11.86 -7.35 12.75
C LYS A 89 -12.84 -8.48 12.46
N GLU A 90 -13.97 -8.43 13.16
CA GLU A 90 -15.10 -9.33 12.90
C GLU A 90 -15.73 -9.08 11.52
N ARG A 91 -15.61 -7.84 11.07
CA ARG A 91 -16.19 -7.29 9.85
C ARG A 91 -15.10 -6.48 9.15
N PRO A 92 -14.29 -7.10 8.29
CA PRO A 92 -13.18 -6.43 7.64
C PRO A 92 -13.64 -5.51 6.51
N THR A 93 -12.73 -4.64 6.08
CA THR A 93 -12.82 -3.90 4.81
C THR A 93 -11.91 -4.57 3.79
N MET A 94 -12.44 -4.82 2.59
CA MET A 94 -11.66 -5.22 1.42
C MET A 94 -11.44 -4.00 0.52
N LEU A 95 -10.23 -3.84 -0.01
CA LEU A 95 -9.91 -2.78 -0.95
C LEU A 95 -9.74 -3.36 -2.35
N VAL A 96 -10.34 -2.71 -3.35
CA VAL A 96 -10.28 -3.15 -4.75
C VAL A 96 -10.10 -1.93 -5.64
N TYR A 97 -9.16 -1.99 -6.59
CA TYR A 97 -9.06 -1.02 -7.66
C TYR A 97 -10.07 -1.32 -8.76
N ILE A 98 -10.89 -0.33 -9.08
CA ILE A 98 -11.85 -0.36 -10.18
C ILE A 98 -11.29 0.52 -11.30
N PRO A 99 -10.94 -0.05 -12.46
CA PRO A 99 -10.50 0.74 -13.62
C PRO A 99 -11.70 1.48 -14.22
N GLN A 100 -11.45 2.30 -15.25
CA GLN A 100 -12.53 2.93 -16.00
C GLN A 100 -13.45 1.85 -16.61
N THR A 101 -14.73 1.93 -16.30
CA THR A 101 -15.70 0.89 -16.65
C THR A 101 -17.06 1.49 -17.02
N SER A 102 -17.83 0.78 -17.87
CA SER A 102 -19.24 1.09 -18.11
C SER A 102 -20.18 0.42 -17.09
N ALA A 103 -19.69 -0.57 -16.31
CA ALA A 103 -20.51 -1.21 -15.28
C ALA A 103 -20.90 -0.22 -14.19
N LYS A 104 -22.17 -0.32 -13.76
CA LYS A 104 -22.73 0.50 -12.68
C LYS A 104 -22.78 -0.24 -11.35
N LYS A 105 -22.72 -1.57 -11.38
CA LYS A 105 -22.85 -2.43 -10.21
C LYS A 105 -21.84 -3.56 -10.25
N ALA A 106 -21.54 -4.10 -9.08
CA ALA A 106 -20.78 -5.33 -8.92
C ALA A 106 -21.41 -6.21 -7.85
N LEU A 107 -21.30 -7.52 -8.00
CA LEU A 107 -21.69 -8.50 -6.99
C LEU A 107 -20.49 -8.76 -6.08
N PHE A 108 -20.66 -8.47 -4.79
CA PHE A 108 -19.72 -8.87 -3.76
C PHE A 108 -20.25 -10.13 -3.06
N SER A 109 -19.41 -11.17 -2.96
CA SER A 109 -19.72 -12.42 -2.27
C SER A 109 -18.60 -12.79 -1.32
N LEU A 110 -18.95 -13.42 -0.21
CA LEU A 110 -18.06 -13.98 0.79
C LEU A 110 -18.56 -15.38 1.14
N GLN A 111 -17.69 -16.37 1.03
CA GLN A 111 -17.99 -17.78 1.29
C GLN A 111 -17.04 -18.35 2.33
N ASP A 112 -17.47 -19.38 3.06
CA ASP A 112 -16.59 -20.15 3.93
C ASP A 112 -15.76 -21.19 3.15
N GLU A 113 -14.89 -21.93 3.85
CA GLU A 113 -14.06 -23.00 3.26
C GLU A 113 -14.87 -24.14 2.63
N GLN A 114 -16.13 -24.31 3.04
CA GLN A 114 -17.05 -25.29 2.48
C GLN A 114 -17.84 -24.71 1.28
N LYS A 115 -17.46 -23.53 0.78
CA LYS A 115 -18.14 -22.79 -0.30
C LYS A 115 -19.59 -22.44 0.02
N ARG A 116 -19.95 -22.39 1.31
CA ARG A 116 -21.28 -21.93 1.72
C ARG A 116 -21.28 -20.41 1.77
N ASN A 117 -22.34 -19.83 1.25
CA ASN A 117 -22.52 -18.38 1.28
C ASN A 117 -22.53 -17.87 2.72
N HIS A 118 -21.60 -16.99 3.04
CA HIS A 118 -21.52 -16.29 4.33
C HIS A 118 -22.14 -14.91 4.24
N TYR A 119 -21.90 -14.19 3.14
CA TYR A 119 -22.51 -12.90 2.87
C TYR A 119 -22.47 -12.58 1.38
N GLN A 120 -23.52 -11.95 0.86
CA GLN A 120 -23.57 -11.51 -0.53
C GLN A 120 -24.36 -10.20 -0.64
N THR A 121 -23.89 -9.27 -1.47
CA THR A 121 -24.59 -8.04 -1.76
C THR A 121 -24.21 -7.48 -3.13
N THR A 122 -25.06 -6.63 -3.69
CA THR A 122 -24.72 -5.82 -4.87
C THR A 122 -24.26 -4.45 -4.41
N ILE A 123 -23.11 -4.00 -4.91
CA ILE A 123 -22.57 -2.67 -4.64
C ILE A 123 -22.70 -1.78 -5.87
N ASN A 124 -22.95 -0.49 -5.65
CA ASN A 124 -22.87 0.51 -6.72
C ASN A 124 -21.40 0.87 -6.94
N LEU A 125 -20.99 0.90 -8.21
CA LEU A 125 -19.63 1.29 -8.59
C LEU A 125 -19.54 2.80 -8.78
N PRO A 126 -18.39 3.42 -8.45
CA PRO A 126 -18.18 4.82 -8.73
C PRO A 126 -18.06 5.06 -10.23
N GLU A 127 -18.37 6.29 -10.66
CA GLU A 127 -18.19 6.71 -12.05
C GLU A 127 -16.72 6.92 -12.43
N LYS A 128 -15.87 7.21 -11.44
CA LYS A 128 -14.45 7.48 -11.61
C LYS A 128 -13.64 6.24 -11.23
N SER A 129 -12.63 5.93 -12.05
CA SER A 129 -11.60 4.94 -11.74
C SER A 129 -10.87 5.25 -10.43
N GLY A 130 -10.59 4.22 -9.63
CA GLY A 130 -9.85 4.34 -8.38
C GLY A 130 -10.04 3.16 -7.43
N VAL A 131 -9.41 3.24 -6.27
CA VAL A 131 -9.50 2.23 -5.21
C VAL A 131 -10.73 2.50 -4.35
N ILE A 132 -11.59 1.49 -4.23
CA ILE A 132 -12.79 1.49 -3.41
C ILE A 132 -12.61 0.66 -2.15
N ALA A 133 -13.35 1.01 -1.10
CA ALA A 133 -13.44 0.26 0.14
C ALA A 133 -14.80 -0.43 0.26
N ILE A 134 -14.78 -1.75 0.41
CA ILE A 134 -15.95 -2.60 0.61
C ILE A 134 -15.91 -3.07 2.06
N GLN A 135 -16.67 -2.42 2.93
CA GLN A 135 -16.78 -2.78 4.34
C GLN A 135 -17.91 -3.80 4.53
N LEU A 136 -17.65 -4.88 5.24
CA LEU A 136 -18.69 -5.82 5.62
C LEU A 136 -19.65 -5.11 6.62
N PRO A 137 -20.96 -4.98 6.35
CA PRO A 137 -21.85 -4.20 7.20
C PRO A 137 -22.11 -4.91 8.52
N GLU A 138 -22.64 -4.17 9.50
CA GLU A 138 -23.04 -4.72 10.81
C GLU A 138 -24.10 -5.83 10.69
N SER A 139 -24.95 -5.77 9.66
CA SER A 139 -25.99 -6.76 9.39
C SER A 139 -25.47 -8.09 8.83
N ALA A 140 -24.24 -8.15 8.31
CA ALA A 140 -23.67 -9.41 7.85
C ALA A 140 -23.40 -10.37 9.05
N PRO A 141 -23.06 -11.64 8.85
CA PRO A 141 -22.53 -12.46 9.94
C PRO A 141 -21.05 -12.10 10.22
N ALA A 142 -20.65 -12.09 11.50
CA ALA A 142 -19.26 -11.89 11.89
C ALA A 142 -18.36 -13.04 11.39
N LEU A 143 -17.14 -12.73 10.96
CA LEU A 143 -16.13 -13.75 10.67
C LEU A 143 -15.70 -14.43 11.97
N GLN A 144 -15.48 -15.74 11.94
CA GLN A 144 -15.03 -16.48 13.12
C GLN A 144 -13.50 -16.51 13.18
N THR A 145 -12.93 -16.31 14.38
CA THR A 145 -11.49 -16.43 14.61
C THR A 145 -11.00 -17.83 14.24
N GLY A 146 -9.87 -17.89 13.53
CA GLY A 146 -9.22 -19.10 13.04
C GLY A 146 -9.79 -19.63 11.72
N LYS A 147 -10.92 -19.11 11.23
CA LYS A 147 -11.56 -19.57 9.99
C LYS A 147 -11.10 -18.77 8.77
N ASN A 148 -10.92 -19.47 7.65
CA ASN A 148 -10.72 -18.85 6.34
C ASN A 148 -12.05 -18.60 5.66
N TYR A 149 -12.09 -17.52 4.88
CA TYR A 149 -13.18 -17.18 3.99
C TYR A 149 -12.60 -16.75 2.66
N GLN A 150 -13.36 -16.93 1.59
CA GLN A 150 -13.00 -16.44 0.26
C GLN A 150 -14.00 -15.38 -0.16
N TRP A 151 -13.52 -14.18 -0.46
CA TRP A 151 -14.34 -13.14 -1.05
C TRP A 151 -14.12 -13.07 -2.56
N SER A 152 -15.13 -12.60 -3.28
CA SER A 152 -15.06 -12.29 -4.69
C SER A 152 -15.83 -11.01 -5.01
N LEU A 153 -15.33 -10.25 -5.97
CA LEU A 153 -16.04 -9.14 -6.59
C LEU A 153 -16.16 -9.42 -8.08
N SER A 154 -17.40 -9.44 -8.58
CA SER A 154 -17.70 -9.68 -9.99
C SER A 154 -18.42 -8.48 -10.59
N MET A 155 -17.89 -7.92 -11.66
CA MET A 155 -18.46 -6.75 -12.32
C MET A 155 -19.72 -7.13 -13.10
N ILE A 156 -20.81 -6.39 -12.93
CA ILE A 156 -22.05 -6.63 -13.68
C ILE A 156 -22.01 -5.74 -14.93
N CYS A 157 -21.52 -6.30 -16.04
CA CYS A 157 -21.30 -5.58 -17.29
C CYS A 157 -22.56 -5.41 -18.14
N SER A 158 -23.57 -6.27 -17.96
CA SER A 158 -24.84 -6.24 -18.69
C SER A 158 -26.03 -6.19 -17.71
N ALA A 159 -27.21 -6.67 -18.11
CA ALA A 159 -28.40 -6.72 -17.25
C ALA A 159 -28.25 -7.70 -16.07
N GLN A 160 -27.39 -8.70 -16.19
CA GLN A 160 -27.10 -9.69 -15.14
C GLN A 160 -25.62 -10.09 -15.15
N LEU A 161 -25.22 -10.93 -14.18
CA LEU A 161 -23.87 -11.48 -14.14
C LEU A 161 -23.67 -12.51 -15.25
N GLU A 162 -22.57 -12.39 -15.98
CA GLU A 162 -22.21 -13.25 -17.10
C GLU A 162 -20.97 -14.09 -16.80
N PRO A 163 -20.79 -15.27 -17.42
CA PRO A 163 -19.63 -16.14 -17.15
C PRO A 163 -18.25 -15.49 -17.40
N ASP A 164 -18.17 -14.51 -18.29
CA ASP A 164 -16.96 -13.75 -18.65
C ASP A 164 -16.89 -12.38 -17.96
N SER A 165 -17.80 -12.10 -17.02
CA SER A 165 -17.76 -10.89 -16.21
C SER A 165 -16.41 -10.80 -15.44
N PRO A 166 -15.72 -9.65 -15.48
CA PRO A 166 -14.48 -9.46 -14.75
C PRO A 166 -14.64 -9.80 -13.27
N LEU A 167 -13.77 -10.66 -12.77
CA LEU A 167 -13.83 -11.21 -11.42
C LEU A 167 -12.46 -11.14 -10.76
N VAL A 168 -12.45 -10.66 -9.52
CA VAL A 168 -11.29 -10.75 -8.61
C VAL A 168 -11.72 -11.43 -7.33
N ASN A 169 -10.78 -12.09 -6.67
CA ASN A 169 -11.04 -12.80 -5.43
C ASN A 169 -9.84 -12.72 -4.48
N GLY A 170 -10.07 -13.16 -3.25
CA GLY A 170 -9.03 -13.23 -2.24
C GLY A 170 -9.46 -14.03 -1.02
N TRP A 171 -8.47 -14.56 -0.32
CA TRP A 171 -8.66 -15.26 0.93
C TRP A 171 -8.43 -14.34 2.12
N ILE A 172 -9.27 -14.50 3.13
CA ILE A 172 -9.19 -13.77 4.39
C ILE A 172 -9.32 -14.75 5.55
N GLN A 173 -8.39 -14.66 6.50
CA GLN A 173 -8.49 -15.36 7.76
C GLN A 173 -8.69 -14.35 8.89
N ARG A 174 -9.71 -14.54 9.73
CA ARG A 174 -9.80 -13.78 10.97
C ARG A 174 -8.86 -14.42 11.99
N VAL A 175 -7.89 -13.67 12.50
CA VAL A 175 -6.94 -14.12 13.52
C VAL A 175 -7.26 -13.47 14.86
N GLN A 176 -6.79 -14.10 15.94
CA GLN A 176 -6.90 -13.51 17.26
C GLN A 176 -6.09 -12.22 17.31
N SER A 177 -6.66 -11.14 17.84
CA SER A 177 -5.94 -9.88 18.01
C SER A 177 -4.70 -10.11 18.90
N PRO A 178 -3.46 -9.85 18.40
CA PRO A 178 -2.26 -9.87 19.22
C PRO A 178 -2.43 -9.03 20.49
N VAL A 179 -1.88 -9.49 21.62
CA VAL A 179 -1.95 -8.75 22.89
C VAL A 179 -1.44 -7.32 22.75
N SER A 180 -0.43 -7.12 21.90
CA SER A 180 0.15 -5.81 21.59
C SER A 180 -0.79 -4.85 20.84
N LEU A 181 -1.86 -5.34 20.22
CA LEU A 181 -2.92 -4.49 19.62
C LEU A 181 -3.98 -4.04 20.63
N LYS A 182 -4.13 -4.69 21.79
CA LYS A 182 -5.21 -4.42 22.75
C LYS A 182 -5.16 -3.03 23.40
N HIS A 183 -4.00 -2.38 23.38
CA HIS A 183 -3.79 -1.06 23.97
C HIS A 183 -3.88 0.09 22.96
N HIS A 184 -4.21 -0.20 21.70
CA HIS A 184 -4.41 0.83 20.71
C HIS A 184 -5.88 1.25 20.66
N ASP A 185 -6.12 2.55 20.85
CA ASP A 185 -7.41 3.14 20.59
C ASP A 185 -7.73 3.03 19.08
N HIS A 186 -8.69 2.18 18.75
CA HIS A 186 -9.14 1.93 17.38
C HIS A 186 -10.06 3.05 16.84
N SER A 187 -10.41 4.05 17.66
CA SER A 187 -11.31 5.12 17.26
C SER A 187 -10.70 6.08 16.22
N SER A 188 -9.37 6.25 16.22
CA SER A 188 -8.67 7.15 15.30
C SER A 188 -7.51 6.48 14.58
N PRO A 189 -7.39 6.71 13.26
CA PRO A 189 -6.35 6.07 12.48
C PRO A 189 -5.03 6.75 12.77
N SER A 190 -3.97 5.96 12.87
CA SER A 190 -2.63 6.48 13.06
C SER A 190 -1.60 5.63 12.32
N LEU A 191 -0.54 6.27 11.83
CA LEU A 191 0.58 5.54 11.23
C LEU A 191 1.20 4.54 12.20
N LYS A 192 1.14 4.82 13.52
CA LYS A 192 1.59 3.89 14.56
C LYS A 192 0.77 2.60 14.57
N LEU A 193 -0.57 2.70 14.53
CA LEU A 193 -1.45 1.53 14.43
C LEU A 193 -1.22 0.77 13.12
N VAL A 194 -1.12 1.48 11.98
CA VAL A 194 -0.85 0.87 10.66
C VAL A 194 0.45 0.08 10.68
N SER A 195 1.55 0.66 11.17
CA SER A 195 2.84 -0.03 11.28
C SER A 195 2.75 -1.26 12.18
N HIS A 196 2.07 -1.16 13.32
CA HIS A 196 1.92 -2.29 14.23
C HIS A 196 1.11 -3.45 13.59
N LEU A 197 0.02 -3.15 12.88
CA LEU A 197 -0.74 -4.14 12.13
C LEU A 197 0.14 -4.80 11.04
N ALA A 198 0.93 -3.98 10.34
CA ALA A 198 1.79 -4.44 9.24
C ALA A 198 2.92 -5.37 9.73
N ASP A 199 3.53 -5.04 10.87
CA ASP A 199 4.57 -5.85 11.52
C ASP A 199 4.04 -7.21 12.01
N ASN A 200 2.73 -7.28 12.32
CA ASN A 200 2.05 -8.51 12.74
C ASN A 200 1.35 -9.24 11.57
N GLY A 201 1.56 -8.83 10.32
CA GLY A 201 1.02 -9.49 9.14
C GLY A 201 -0.50 -9.35 8.95
N VAL A 202 -1.17 -8.40 9.63
CA VAL A 202 -2.62 -8.19 9.59
C VAL A 202 -3.03 -7.34 8.37
N TRP A 203 -2.86 -7.91 7.17
CA TRP A 203 -2.95 -7.20 5.89
C TRP A 203 -4.23 -6.36 5.70
N TYR A 204 -5.41 -6.95 5.89
CA TYR A 204 -6.67 -6.26 5.57
C TYR A 204 -6.87 -5.03 6.44
N ASP A 205 -6.50 -5.12 7.71
CA ASP A 205 -6.54 -4.01 8.67
C ASP A 205 -5.47 -2.96 8.34
N THR A 206 -4.24 -3.37 8.00
CA THR A 206 -3.17 -2.45 7.57
C THR A 206 -3.60 -1.64 6.35
N ALA A 207 -4.05 -2.30 5.29
CA ALA A 207 -4.42 -1.65 4.04
C ALA A 207 -5.63 -0.73 4.21
N SER A 208 -6.68 -1.20 4.87
CA SER A 208 -7.88 -0.40 5.10
C SER A 208 -7.62 0.82 5.99
N GLU A 209 -6.81 0.68 7.03
CA GLU A 209 -6.51 1.78 7.94
C GLU A 209 -5.60 2.84 7.30
N LEU A 210 -4.63 2.41 6.49
CA LEU A 210 -3.78 3.34 5.73
C LEU A 210 -4.58 4.07 4.63
N ALA A 211 -5.51 3.38 3.97
CA ALA A 211 -6.43 4.03 3.03
C ALA A 211 -7.27 5.10 3.73
N ARG A 212 -7.79 4.80 4.93
CA ARG A 212 -8.55 5.77 5.75
C ARG A 212 -7.71 6.99 6.14
N LEU A 213 -6.46 6.78 6.55
CA LEU A 213 -5.49 7.86 6.81
C LEU A 213 -5.27 8.73 5.58
N LYS A 214 -5.02 8.11 4.43
CA LYS A 214 -4.74 8.82 3.19
C LYS A 214 -5.94 9.66 2.75
N LYS A 215 -7.15 9.15 2.93
CA LYS A 215 -8.37 9.90 2.65
C LYS A 215 -8.59 11.06 3.61
N ALA A 216 -8.33 10.87 4.91
CA ALA A 216 -8.47 11.92 5.91
C ALA A 216 -7.41 13.03 5.77
N HIS A 217 -6.21 12.68 5.27
CA HIS A 217 -5.08 13.60 5.15
C HIS A 217 -4.43 13.53 3.74
N PRO A 218 -5.16 13.91 2.68
CA PRO A 218 -4.71 13.70 1.30
C PRO A 218 -3.44 14.48 0.92
N GLN A 219 -3.17 15.59 1.61
CA GLN A 219 -1.98 16.42 1.39
C GLN A 219 -0.78 16.02 2.27
N ASN A 220 -0.92 15.01 3.13
CA ASN A 220 0.20 14.57 3.98
C ASN A 220 1.18 13.71 3.15
N PRO A 221 2.41 14.18 2.90
CA PRO A 221 3.37 13.47 2.05
C PRO A 221 3.81 12.16 2.69
N THR A 222 3.93 12.11 4.02
CA THR A 222 4.30 10.92 4.78
C THR A 222 3.31 9.80 4.54
N ILE A 223 2.00 10.09 4.67
CA ILE A 223 0.93 9.10 4.46
C ILE A 223 0.89 8.63 3.00
N THR A 224 1.12 9.54 2.05
CA THR A 224 1.17 9.19 0.62
C THR A 224 2.33 8.25 0.30
N VAL A 225 3.53 8.54 0.83
CA VAL A 225 4.69 7.66 0.67
C VAL A 225 4.47 6.32 1.35
N SER A 226 3.88 6.28 2.55
CA SER A 226 3.57 5.01 3.21
C SER A 226 2.58 4.16 2.40
N TRP A 227 1.58 4.77 1.76
CA TRP A 227 0.63 4.07 0.88
C TRP A 227 1.32 3.47 -0.34
N GLN A 228 2.16 4.25 -1.01
CA GLN A 228 2.93 3.78 -2.17
C GLN A 228 3.84 2.62 -1.77
N GLN A 229 4.62 2.77 -0.70
CA GLN A 229 5.51 1.72 -0.19
C GLN A 229 4.77 0.43 0.18
N LEU A 230 3.59 0.55 0.80
CA LEU A 230 2.77 -0.61 1.14
C LEU A 230 2.39 -1.39 -0.13
N LEU A 231 1.89 -0.70 -1.15
CA LEU A 231 1.48 -1.34 -2.41
C LEU A 231 2.66 -1.86 -3.22
N ASP A 232 3.77 -1.14 -3.26
CA ASP A 232 5.01 -1.59 -3.90
C ASP A 232 5.52 -2.89 -3.26
N SER A 233 5.44 -3.01 -1.92
CA SER A 233 5.89 -4.20 -1.18
C SER A 233 5.16 -5.49 -1.55
N VAL A 234 4.00 -5.37 -2.19
CA VAL A 234 3.16 -6.49 -2.63
C VAL A 234 3.00 -6.56 -4.16
N GLY A 235 3.77 -5.77 -4.91
CA GLY A 235 3.74 -5.76 -6.37
C GLY A 235 2.52 -5.03 -6.97
N LEU A 236 1.92 -4.11 -6.22
CA LEU A 236 0.77 -3.30 -6.64
C LEU A 236 1.15 -1.85 -6.97
N ASN A 237 2.42 -1.61 -7.34
CA ASN A 237 2.97 -0.29 -7.67
C ASN A 237 2.20 0.41 -8.79
N ALA A 238 1.63 -0.36 -9.72
CA ALA A 238 0.87 0.18 -10.83
C ALA A 238 -0.40 0.94 -10.37
N ILE A 239 -1.05 0.50 -9.28
CA ILE A 239 -2.26 1.17 -8.74
C ILE A 239 -1.94 2.14 -7.59
N ALA A 240 -0.67 2.31 -7.22
CA ALA A 240 -0.27 3.06 -6.03
C ALA A 240 -0.61 4.57 -6.08
N ASN A 241 -0.70 5.12 -7.28
CA ASN A 241 -1.04 6.54 -7.51
C ASN A 241 -2.51 6.76 -7.85
N GLN A 242 -3.34 5.71 -7.84
CA GLN A 242 -4.76 5.82 -8.14
C GLN A 242 -5.51 6.48 -6.96
N PRO A 243 -6.57 7.25 -7.22
CA PRO A 243 -7.33 7.92 -6.18
C PRO A 243 -8.07 6.91 -5.30
N LEU A 244 -8.31 7.27 -4.04
CA LEU A 244 -9.25 6.61 -3.15
C LEU A 244 -10.62 7.27 -3.32
N ILE A 245 -11.64 6.52 -3.74
CA ILE A 245 -12.91 7.09 -4.22
C ILE A 245 -14.00 7.12 -3.14
N ASN A 246 -13.91 6.23 -2.15
CA ASN A 246 -14.99 6.02 -1.17
C ASN A 246 -14.82 6.83 0.09
#